data_AF-A0A846RXU8-F1
#
_entry.id   AF-A0A846RXU8-F1
#
_cell.length_a   1.000
_cell.length_b   1.000
_cell.length_c   1.000
_cell.angle_alpha   90.00
_cell.angle_beta   90.00
_cell.angle_gamma   90.00
#
_symmetry.space_group_name_H-M   'P 1'
#
loop_
_entity.id
_entity.type
_entity.pdbx_description
1 polymer ?
#
loop_
_entity_poly.entity_id
_entity_poly.type
_entity_poly.pdbx_seq_one_letter_code
_entity_poly.pdbx_strand_id
1 'polypeptide(L)'
;MLILEDSPYRELRFEGGQLPTLASLDTEGRVIHLGSFSKILAPGVRLGWVSAAPEILDKLSLLKLAADTQSSPLNMTAVTRFLSTLDIDATEFMADHALPEARVAYVPGGSFFPSEQRSNYARFSYSGQSDDEMVEALTRLGAILRSHI
;
A
#
# COMPACT_ATOMS: atom_id res chain seq x y z
N MET A 1 14.12 7.69 19.95
CA MET A 1 13.96 7.75 18.48
C MET A 1 12.63 7.08 18.14
N LEU A 2 11.78 7.72 17.34
CA LEU A 2 10.53 7.12 16.87
C LEU A 2 10.77 6.35 15.57
N ILE A 3 10.00 5.29 15.34
CA ILE A 3 10.02 4.49 14.11
C ILE A 3 8.65 4.61 13.46
N LEU A 4 8.62 5.01 12.19
CA LEU A 4 7.39 5.03 11.39
C LEU A 4 7.37 3.78 10.50
N GLU A 5 6.44 2.88 10.77
CA GLU A 5 6.24 1.65 10.00
C GLU A 5 5.08 1.87 9.00
N ASP A 6 5.41 2.36 7.81
CA ASP A 6 4.45 2.56 6.71
C ASP A 6 4.19 1.24 5.97
N SER A 7 3.03 0.62 6.22
CA SER A 7 2.72 -0.76 5.83
C SER A 7 1.57 -0.93 4.80
N PRO A 8 1.47 -0.13 3.73
CA PRO A 8 0.32 -0.17 2.82
C PRO A 8 0.26 -1.45 1.96
N TYR A 9 1.35 -2.22 1.90
CA TYR A 9 1.48 -3.47 1.13
C TYR A 9 1.59 -4.71 1.99
N ARG A 10 1.42 -4.59 3.32
CA ARG A 10 1.68 -5.70 4.26
C ARG A 10 0.88 -6.96 3.94
N GLU A 11 -0.38 -6.78 3.56
CA GLU A 11 -1.27 -7.90 3.24
C GLU A 11 -0.97 -8.49 1.85
N LEU A 12 -0.22 -7.80 0.97
CA LEU A 12 0.05 -8.27 -0.40
C LEU A 12 1.27 -9.20 -0.50
N ARG A 13 1.41 -10.13 0.45
CA ARG A 13 2.53 -11.07 0.48
C ARG A 13 2.16 -12.36 -0.26
N PHE A 14 2.81 -12.60 -1.41
CA PHE A 14 2.48 -13.74 -2.28
C PHE A 14 2.97 -15.10 -1.76
N GLU A 15 4.09 -15.14 -1.04
CA GLU A 15 4.71 -16.38 -0.59
C GLU A 15 5.15 -16.33 0.88
N GLY A 16 5.02 -17.47 1.56
CA GLY A 16 5.31 -17.63 2.99
C GLY A 16 4.23 -17.05 3.90
N GLY A 17 4.42 -17.19 5.21
CA GLY A 17 3.50 -16.64 6.21
C GLY A 17 3.68 -15.13 6.45
N GLN A 18 2.72 -14.52 7.14
CA GLN A 18 2.86 -13.14 7.60
C GLN A 18 4.05 -12.99 8.56
N LEU A 19 4.85 -11.95 8.34
CA LEU A 19 5.96 -11.60 9.23
C LEU A 19 5.46 -10.72 10.40
N PRO A 20 6.08 -10.82 11.59
CA PRO A 20 5.82 -9.90 12.69
C PRO A 20 6.00 -8.44 12.24
N THR A 21 5.08 -7.55 12.64
CA THR A 21 5.26 -6.10 12.46
C THR A 21 6.31 -5.58 13.45
N LEU A 22 6.98 -4.49 13.11
CA LEU A 22 7.82 -3.78 14.07
C LEU A 22 7.00 -3.33 15.29
N ALA A 23 5.74 -2.94 15.08
CA ALA A 23 4.83 -2.63 16.19
C ALA A 23 4.56 -3.83 17.10
N SER A 24 4.46 -5.05 16.57
CA SER A 24 4.29 -6.26 17.40
C SER A 24 5.54 -6.63 18.22
N LEU A 25 6.70 -6.13 17.79
CA LEU A 25 7.99 -6.32 18.46
C LEU A 25 8.34 -5.13 19.37
N ASP A 26 7.48 -4.11 19.43
CA ASP A 26 7.77 -2.88 20.15
C ASP A 26 7.49 -3.03 21.65
N THR A 27 8.56 -3.01 22.44
CA THR A 27 8.50 -3.03 23.91
C THR A 27 8.61 -1.65 24.54
N GLU A 28 8.88 -0.60 23.73
CA GLU A 28 9.19 0.74 24.22
C GLU A 28 8.13 1.80 23.82
N GLY A 29 7.11 1.41 23.05
CA GLY A 29 6.04 2.32 22.61
C GLY A 29 6.53 3.41 21.64
N ARG A 30 7.54 3.08 20.81
CA ARG A 30 8.20 4.00 19.88
C ARG A 30 7.82 3.79 18.42
N VAL A 31 7.08 2.73 18.10
CA VAL A 31 6.64 2.42 16.74
C VAL A 31 5.26 3.03 16.47
N ILE A 32 5.17 3.78 15.38
CA ILE A 32 3.92 4.26 14.80
C ILE A 32 3.65 3.40 13.57
N HIS A 33 2.66 2.52 13.65
CA HIS A 33 2.25 1.66 12.55
C HIS A 33 1.14 2.30 11.73
N LEU A 34 1.33 2.39 10.42
CA LEU A 34 0.34 2.91 9.48
C LEU A 34 -0.19 1.78 8.60
N GLY A 35 -1.51 1.61 8.60
CA GLY A 35 -2.21 0.72 7.69
C GLY A 35 -3.09 1.48 6.70
N SER A 36 -3.39 0.86 5.54
CA SER A 36 -4.17 1.49 4.49
C SER A 36 -5.09 0.51 3.76
N PHE A 37 -6.31 0.96 3.43
CA PHE A 37 -7.22 0.24 2.54
C PHE A 37 -6.92 0.48 1.05
N SER A 38 -5.93 1.31 0.71
CA SER A 38 -5.69 1.76 -0.67
C SER A 38 -5.27 0.64 -1.62
N LYS A 39 -4.69 -0.44 -1.09
CA LYS A 39 -4.11 -1.54 -1.87
C LYS A 39 -4.85 -2.87 -1.69
N ILE A 40 -5.78 -2.92 -0.75
CA ILE A 40 -6.56 -4.11 -0.40
C ILE A 40 -8.07 -3.92 -0.63
N LEU A 41 -8.54 -2.68 -0.78
CA LEU A 41 -9.93 -2.37 -1.11
C LEU A 41 -10.01 -1.48 -2.35
N ALA A 42 -9.68 -0.19 -2.22
CA ALA A 42 -9.56 0.72 -3.35
C ALA A 42 -8.87 2.03 -2.94
N PRO A 43 -8.02 2.61 -3.81
CA PRO A 43 -7.33 3.87 -3.50
C PRO A 43 -8.28 5.05 -3.30
N GLY A 44 -9.47 5.02 -3.93
CA GLY A 44 -10.49 6.07 -3.83
C GLY A 44 -11.21 6.12 -2.48
N VAL A 45 -11.08 5.09 -1.63
CA VAL A 45 -11.70 5.06 -0.30
C VAL A 45 -11.06 6.08 0.65
N ARG A 46 -9.78 6.41 0.42
CA ARG A 46 -9.01 7.38 1.24
C ARG A 46 -9.10 7.10 2.74
N LEU A 47 -9.11 5.83 3.12
CA LEU A 47 -9.11 5.38 4.51
C LEU A 47 -7.88 4.54 4.83
N GLY A 48 -7.43 4.70 6.06
CA GLY A 48 -6.38 3.93 6.71
C GLY A 48 -6.52 4.05 8.20
N TRP A 49 -5.59 3.47 8.94
CA TRP A 49 -5.56 3.51 10.39
C TRP A 49 -4.14 3.71 10.88
N VAL A 50 -4.03 4.17 12.12
CA VAL A 50 -2.76 4.30 12.84
C VAL A 50 -2.87 3.51 14.15
N SER A 51 -1.80 2.78 14.47
CA SER A 51 -1.60 2.15 15.78
C SER A 51 -0.30 2.68 16.36
N ALA A 52 -0.34 3.23 17.56
CA ALA A 52 0.80 3.84 18.25
C ALA A 52 0.52 3.91 19.76
N ALA A 53 1.54 4.29 20.55
CA ALA A 53 1.37 4.56 21.98
C ALA A 53 0.29 5.66 22.22
N PRO A 54 -0.50 5.57 23.31
CA PRO A 54 -1.59 6.51 23.58
C PRO A 54 -1.18 7.98 23.54
N GLU A 55 -0.01 8.32 24.07
CA GLU A 55 0.50 9.69 24.13
C GLU A 55 0.83 10.25 22.73
N ILE A 56 1.09 9.37 21.76
CA ILE A 56 1.27 9.73 20.35
C ILE A 56 -0.10 9.88 19.69
N LEU A 57 -1.04 8.96 19.94
CA LEU A 57 -2.39 9.01 19.39
C LEU A 57 -3.15 10.27 19.82
N ASP A 58 -2.97 10.74 21.04
CA ASP A 58 -3.57 12.00 21.52
C ASP A 58 -3.10 13.19 20.67
N LYS A 59 -1.79 13.27 20.42
CA LYS A 59 -1.20 14.32 19.58
C LYS A 59 -1.66 14.21 18.13
N LEU A 60 -1.69 13.00 17.58
CA LEU A 60 -2.18 12.75 16.22
C LEU A 60 -3.65 13.09 16.08
N SER A 61 -4.47 12.85 17.11
CA SER A 61 -5.90 13.18 17.11
C SER A 61 -6.13 14.69 17.07
N LEU A 62 -5.33 15.47 17.82
CA LEU A 62 -5.36 16.93 17.75
C LEU A 62 -4.94 17.45 16.36
N LEU A 63 -3.89 16.86 15.78
CA LEU A 63 -3.45 17.21 14.43
C LEU A 63 -4.50 16.84 13.37
N LYS A 64 -5.13 15.67 13.48
CA LYS A 64 -6.23 15.22 12.61
C LYS A 64 -7.41 16.18 12.69
N LEU A 65 -7.80 16.57 13.90
CA LEU A 65 -8.87 17.53 14.11
C LEU A 65 -8.59 18.85 13.37
N ALA A 66 -7.36 19.36 13.51
CA ALA A 66 -6.94 20.61 12.89
C ALA A 66 -6.78 20.53 11.36
N ALA A 67 -6.34 19.39 10.82
CA ALA A 67 -6.04 19.23 9.40
C ALA A 67 -7.30 19.00 8.55
N ASP A 68 -8.15 18.07 8.95
CA ASP A 68 -9.29 17.61 8.15
C ASP A 68 -10.47 17.11 9.01
N THR A 69 -10.43 17.34 10.32
CA THR A 69 -11.48 17.03 11.31
C THR A 69 -11.76 15.54 11.47
N GLN A 70 -12.29 14.88 10.44
CA GLN A 70 -12.65 13.47 10.42
C GLN A 70 -12.50 12.89 9.02
N SER A 71 -12.44 11.58 8.91
CA SER A 71 -12.54 10.92 7.61
C SER A 71 -13.99 10.92 7.11
N SER A 72 -14.21 10.64 5.82
CA SER A 72 -15.57 10.56 5.24
C SER A 72 -16.45 9.55 6.00
N PRO A 73 -17.56 9.98 6.64
CA PRO A 73 -18.46 9.07 7.35
C PRO A 73 -19.10 8.02 6.44
N LEU A 74 -19.35 8.37 5.18
CA LEU A 74 -19.83 7.44 4.16
C LEU A 74 -18.80 6.34 3.91
N ASN A 75 -17.53 6.71 3.69
CA ASN A 75 -16.47 5.73 3.44
C ASN A 75 -16.23 4.87 4.69
N MET A 76 -16.25 5.45 5.89
CA MET A 76 -16.08 4.72 7.15
C MET A 76 -17.22 3.73 7.37
N THR A 77 -18.45 4.11 7.03
CA THR A 77 -19.61 3.22 7.11
C THR A 77 -19.52 2.11 6.08
N ALA A 78 -19.12 2.43 4.84
CA ALA A 78 -18.94 1.44 3.79
C ALA A 78 -17.85 0.42 4.15
N VAL A 79 -16.69 0.88 4.64
CA VAL A 79 -15.60 0.02 5.10
C VAL A 79 -16.01 -0.78 6.34
N THR A 80 -16.65 -0.16 7.33
CA THR A 80 -17.15 -0.87 8.51
C THR A 80 -18.13 -1.96 8.12
N ARG A 81 -19.07 -1.66 7.20
CA ARG A 81 -20.02 -2.64 6.68
C ARG A 81 -19.29 -3.77 5.98
N PHE A 82 -18.39 -3.45 5.04
CA PHE A 82 -17.52 -4.41 4.36
C PHE A 82 -16.80 -5.33 5.37
N LEU A 83 -16.11 -4.78 6.37
CA LEU A 83 -15.40 -5.56 7.39
C LEU A 83 -16.32 -6.37 8.34
N SER A 84 -17.56 -5.92 8.56
CA SER A 84 -18.52 -6.58 9.47
C SER A 84 -19.38 -7.66 8.82
N THR A 85 -19.48 -7.67 7.49
CA THR A 85 -20.37 -8.60 6.74
C THR A 85 -19.62 -9.67 5.96
N LEU A 86 -18.29 -9.59 5.88
CA LEU A 86 -17.48 -10.44 5.03
C LEU A 86 -16.27 -10.95 5.81
N ASP A 87 -16.22 -12.26 6.02
CA ASP A 87 -15.02 -13.02 6.39
C ASP A 87 -14.21 -13.27 5.10
N ILE A 88 -13.76 -12.18 4.44
CA ILE A 88 -12.97 -12.29 3.20
C ILE A 88 -11.55 -11.81 3.48
N ASP A 89 -10.59 -12.62 3.06
CA ASP A 89 -9.20 -12.24 2.95
C ASP A 89 -9.03 -11.23 1.79
N ALA A 90 -8.68 -9.98 2.13
CA ALA A 90 -8.51 -8.92 1.15
C ALA A 90 -7.33 -9.16 0.18
N THR A 91 -6.40 -10.06 0.55
CA THR A 91 -5.33 -10.58 -0.31
C THR A 91 -5.88 -11.50 -1.37
N GLU A 92 -6.77 -12.43 -0.98
CA GLU A 92 -7.47 -13.37 -1.87
C GLU A 92 -8.42 -12.60 -2.80
N PHE A 93 -9.20 -11.64 -2.28
CA PHE A 93 -10.05 -10.80 -3.12
C PHE A 93 -9.28 -9.97 -4.14
N MET A 94 -8.11 -9.43 -3.75
CA MET A 94 -7.27 -8.70 -4.69
C MET A 94 -6.66 -9.63 -5.74
N ALA A 95 -6.21 -10.84 -5.37
CA ALA A 95 -5.67 -11.85 -6.26
C ALA A 95 -6.71 -12.40 -7.26
N ASP A 96 -7.91 -12.73 -6.77
CA ASP A 96 -8.91 -13.49 -7.51
C ASP A 96 -9.95 -12.60 -8.22
N HIS A 97 -10.12 -11.35 -7.78
CA HIS A 97 -11.15 -10.45 -8.32
C HIS A 97 -10.61 -9.08 -8.73
N ALA A 98 -9.94 -8.34 -7.85
CA ALA A 98 -9.54 -6.96 -8.18
C ALA A 98 -8.47 -6.90 -9.29
N LEU A 99 -7.54 -7.86 -9.33
CA LEU A 99 -6.52 -7.97 -10.38
C LEU A 99 -7.08 -8.46 -11.72
N PRO A 100 -7.85 -9.57 -11.80
CA PRO A 100 -8.37 -10.06 -13.07
C PRO A 100 -9.47 -9.16 -13.66
N GLU A 101 -10.29 -8.54 -12.79
CA GLU A 101 -11.53 -7.88 -13.21
C GLU A 101 -11.42 -6.34 -13.32
N ALA A 102 -10.63 -5.66 -12.44
CA ALA A 102 -10.70 -4.20 -12.30
C ALA A 102 -9.45 -3.40 -12.76
N ARG A 103 -8.27 -4.01 -12.90
CA ARG A 103 -7.05 -3.50 -13.59
C ARG A 103 -6.58 -2.04 -13.30
N VAL A 104 -6.13 -1.65 -12.09
CA VAL A 104 -5.63 -0.25 -11.81
C VAL A 104 -4.43 -0.08 -10.83
N ALA A 105 -3.37 0.68 -11.24
CA ALA A 105 -2.64 1.80 -10.56
C ALA A 105 -1.10 1.93 -10.86
N TYR A 106 -0.50 3.15 -10.85
CA TYR A 106 0.96 3.42 -11.06
C TYR A 106 1.55 4.68 -10.33
N VAL A 107 2.90 4.79 -10.18
CA VAL A 107 3.68 6.01 -9.78
C VAL A 107 5.11 6.02 -10.42
N PRO A 108 5.70 7.17 -10.84
CA PRO A 108 7.03 7.30 -11.46
C PRO A 108 8.26 7.10 -10.54
N GLY A 109 9.42 6.74 -11.12
CA GLY A 109 10.59 6.13 -10.47
C GLY A 109 11.73 7.02 -9.91
N GLY A 110 12.01 8.16 -10.52
CA GLY A 110 13.20 8.96 -10.16
C GLY A 110 13.19 9.54 -8.74
N SER A 111 11.99 9.73 -8.19
CA SER A 111 11.75 10.25 -6.84
C SER A 111 12.00 9.25 -5.70
N PHE A 112 12.37 7.99 -5.98
CA PHE A 112 12.52 6.96 -4.94
C PHE A 112 13.89 6.94 -4.27
N PHE A 113 14.85 7.76 -4.71
CA PHE A 113 16.11 7.96 -4.01
C PHE A 113 16.05 9.24 -3.16
N PRO A 114 16.21 9.15 -1.81
CA PRO A 114 15.96 10.27 -0.91
C PRO A 114 17.05 11.35 -0.94
N SER A 115 18.28 11.00 -1.33
CA SER A 115 19.44 11.89 -1.27
C SER A 115 19.95 12.31 -2.66
N GLU A 116 20.11 11.36 -3.56
CA GLU A 116 20.62 11.59 -4.91
C GLU A 116 19.87 10.70 -5.90
N GLN A 117 19.30 11.31 -6.93
CA GLN A 117 18.58 10.57 -7.97
C GLN A 117 19.57 9.72 -8.77
N ARG A 118 19.34 8.41 -8.81
CA ARG A 118 20.21 7.48 -9.53
C ARG A 118 19.60 7.09 -10.88
N SER A 119 20.44 7.04 -11.90
CA SER A 119 20.13 6.46 -13.21
C SER A 119 20.23 4.94 -13.18
N ASN A 120 19.73 4.28 -14.23
CA ASN A 120 19.74 2.81 -14.40
C ASN A 120 18.86 2.01 -13.43
N TYR A 121 17.77 2.61 -12.92
CA TYR A 121 16.73 1.91 -12.17
C TYR A 121 15.37 2.13 -12.82
N ALA A 122 14.56 1.08 -12.86
CA ALA A 122 13.18 1.13 -13.32
C ALA A 122 12.30 0.33 -12.37
N ARG A 123 11.05 0.77 -12.20
CA ARG A 123 10.03 0.05 -11.44
C ARG A 123 8.87 -0.24 -12.37
N PHE A 124 8.60 -1.52 -12.58
CA PHE A 124 7.44 -1.99 -13.34
C PHE A 124 6.35 -2.43 -12.38
N SER A 125 5.10 -2.25 -12.79
CA SER A 125 3.94 -2.81 -12.08
C SER A 125 3.40 -4.00 -12.87
N TYR A 126 3.04 -5.06 -12.17
CA TYR A 126 2.37 -6.24 -12.71
C TYR A 126 0.90 -6.31 -12.29
N SER A 127 0.41 -5.32 -11.54
CA SER A 127 -0.91 -5.37 -10.91
C SER A 127 -2.07 -4.88 -11.79
N GLY A 128 -1.91 -4.80 -13.11
CA GLY A 128 -2.94 -4.18 -13.96
C GLY A 128 -2.83 -4.43 -15.45
N GLN A 129 -1.92 -5.29 -15.91
CA GLN A 129 -1.77 -5.71 -17.30
C GLN A 129 -1.86 -7.23 -17.34
N SER A 130 -2.34 -7.80 -18.45
CA SER A 130 -2.31 -9.27 -18.62
C SER A 130 -0.89 -9.78 -18.79
N ASP A 131 -0.67 -11.07 -18.54
CA ASP A 131 0.63 -11.71 -18.76
C ASP A 131 1.12 -11.54 -20.20
N ASP A 132 0.22 -11.69 -21.18
CA ASP A 132 0.54 -11.48 -22.59
C ASP A 132 0.96 -10.03 -22.88
N GLU A 133 0.24 -9.05 -22.31
CA GLU A 133 0.59 -7.63 -22.43
C GLU A 133 1.96 -7.33 -21.80
N MET A 134 2.26 -7.96 -20.65
CA MET A 134 3.53 -7.81 -19.95
C MET A 134 4.69 -8.43 -20.74
N VAL A 135 4.53 -9.65 -21.24
CA VAL A 135 5.54 -10.37 -22.04
C VAL A 135 5.85 -9.59 -23.31
N GLU A 136 4.83 -9.11 -24.01
CA GLU A 136 4.99 -8.31 -25.22
C GLU A 136 5.66 -6.96 -24.94
N ALA A 137 5.29 -6.28 -23.83
CA ALA A 137 5.92 -5.03 -23.42
C ALA A 137 7.41 -5.21 -23.08
N LEU A 138 7.75 -6.22 -22.27
CA LEU A 138 9.14 -6.50 -21.87
C LEU A 138 10.00 -6.96 -23.06
N THR A 139 9.43 -7.72 -24.00
CA THR A 139 10.12 -8.17 -25.21
C THR A 139 10.51 -6.98 -26.09
N ARG A 140 9.59 -6.05 -26.33
CA ARG A 140 9.85 -4.81 -27.08
C ARG A 140 10.88 -3.92 -26.39
N LEU A 141 10.75 -3.74 -25.07
CA LEU A 141 11.73 -2.99 -24.28
C LEU A 141 13.13 -3.60 -24.39
N GLY A 142 13.25 -4.92 -24.27
CA GLY A 142 14.51 -5.63 -24.39
C GLY A 142 15.15 -5.48 -25.78
N ALA A 143 14.34 -5.48 -26.85
CA ALA A 143 14.83 -5.25 -28.21
C ALA A 143 15.39 -3.83 -28.40
N ILE A 144 14.70 -2.81 -27.87
CA ILE A 144 15.14 -1.41 -27.94
C ILE A 144 16.41 -1.20 -27.11
N LEU A 145 16.49 -1.77 -25.90
CA LEU A 145 17.68 -1.64 -25.06
C LEU A 145 18.90 -2.21 -25.78
N ARG A 146 18.80 -3.43 -26.35
CA ARG A 146 19.89 -4.07 -27.11
C ARG A 146 20.38 -3.28 -28.32
N SER A 147 19.56 -2.38 -28.89
CA SER A 147 19.99 -1.58 -30.03
C SER A 147 20.66 -0.26 -29.63
N HIS A 148 20.71 0.08 -28.34
CA HIS A 148 21.20 1.36 -27.82
C HIS A 148 22.27 1.21 -26.72
N ILE A 149 22.63 -0.02 -26.35
CA ILE A 149 23.75 -0.36 -25.45
C ILE A 149 24.68 -1.33 -26.17
#